data_AF-A0A2G5TVT0-F1
#
_entry.id   AF-A0A2G5TVT0-F1
#
_cell.length_a   1.000
_cell.length_b   1.000
_cell.length_c   1.000
_cell.angle_alpha   90.00
_cell.angle_beta   90.00
_cell.angle_gamma   90.00
#
_symmetry.space_group_name_H-M   'P 1'
#
loop_
_entity.id
_entity.type
_entity.pdbx_description
1 polymer ?
#
loop_
_entity_poly.entity_id
_entity_poly.type
_entity_poly.pdbx_seq_one_letter_code
_entity_poly.pdbx_strand_id
1 'polypeptide(L)'
;MNPKLKRLKLPNLKNAQLHSPYTMTPAVSVSFNSPQFCLTLQEAKILLNYRKINSFVFFSKVCKPGNPTKKICVAPKVGCENLVGDLKIGPKFDFKKVKSLKFIYGSLIVKDTNLTDFKVFENLLEVVQMNSTKLAIDVQGNKNFQNATISKLQRVYTDHMIGVLFKNNHNSLKFDFKSCISIRNAVNGPDNQFSTSFDGLSCEDMEKLKKPNGGK
;
A
#
# COMPACT_ATOMS: atom_id res chain seq x y z
N MET A 1 12.05 21.80 10.48
CA MET A 1 12.96 20.66 10.74
C MET A 1 13.08 20.49 12.26
N ASN A 2 12.84 19.31 12.82
CA ASN A 2 12.95 19.10 14.27
C ASN A 2 13.48 17.68 14.59
N PRO A 3 14.80 17.48 14.72
CA PRO A 3 15.38 16.15 14.95
C PRO A 3 15.03 15.56 16.32
N LYS A 4 14.48 16.38 17.24
CA LYS A 4 14.01 15.95 18.56
C LYS A 4 12.52 15.59 18.57
N LEU A 5 11.75 15.97 17.54
CA LEU A 5 10.32 15.67 17.48
C LEU A 5 10.12 14.18 17.24
N LYS A 6 9.58 13.48 18.24
CA LYS A 6 9.27 12.04 18.17
C LYS A 6 7.78 11.74 17.97
N ARG A 7 6.89 12.70 18.28
CA ARG A 7 5.43 12.55 18.21
C ARG A 7 4.81 13.92 17.92
N LEU A 8 3.71 13.98 17.17
CA LEU A 8 2.94 15.22 17.01
C LEU A 8 2.23 15.61 18.32
N LYS A 9 1.78 14.62 19.10
CA LYS A 9 1.04 14.82 20.36
C LYS A 9 -0.23 15.66 20.12
N LEU A 10 -1.06 15.24 19.17
CA LEU A 10 -2.36 15.86 18.89
C LEU A 10 -3.52 14.95 19.36
N PRO A 11 -3.66 14.66 20.68
CA PRO A 11 -4.64 13.71 21.18
C PRO A 11 -6.10 14.15 20.96
N ASN A 12 -6.32 15.46 20.89
CA ASN A 12 -7.63 16.07 20.69
C ASN A 12 -7.98 16.30 19.21
N LEU A 13 -7.11 15.88 18.28
CA LEU A 13 -7.41 15.98 16.85
C LEU A 13 -8.54 15.00 16.52
N LYS A 14 -9.67 15.56 16.06
CA LYS A 14 -10.88 14.81 15.69
C LYS A 14 -11.10 14.74 14.18
N ASN A 15 -10.74 15.80 13.47
CA ASN A 15 -10.92 15.92 12.03
C ASN A 15 -9.82 16.80 11.44
N ALA A 16 -9.51 16.57 10.18
CA ALA A 16 -8.69 17.44 9.36
C ALA A 16 -9.27 17.39 7.94
N GLN A 17 -9.43 18.56 7.34
CA GLN A 17 -10.04 18.72 6.03
C GLN A 17 -9.37 19.87 5.30
N LEU A 18 -9.09 19.66 4.03
CA LEU A 18 -8.70 20.72 3.12
C LEU A 18 -9.93 21.44 2.60
N HIS A 19 -9.92 22.77 2.68
CA HIS A 19 -10.97 23.61 2.10
C HIS A 19 -10.74 23.92 0.61
N SER A 20 -9.53 23.71 0.07
CA SER A 20 -9.24 23.90 -1.35
C SER A 20 -8.75 22.61 -2.00
N PRO A 21 -9.39 22.14 -3.10
CA PRO A 21 -8.91 21.00 -3.88
C PRO A 21 -7.77 21.37 -4.85
N TYR A 22 -7.43 22.66 -5.00
CA TYR A 22 -6.54 23.19 -6.04
C TYR A 22 -5.23 23.77 -5.51
N THR A 23 -4.53 23.06 -4.62
CA THR A 23 -3.17 23.47 -4.22
C THR A 23 -2.15 22.44 -4.67
N MET A 24 -1.20 22.87 -5.51
CA MET A 24 0.01 22.09 -5.84
C MET A 24 0.89 21.84 -4.59
N THR A 25 0.63 22.56 -3.50
CA THR A 25 1.33 22.39 -2.21
C THR A 25 0.65 21.33 -1.34
N PRO A 26 1.42 20.49 -0.63
CA PRO A 26 0.88 19.56 0.34
C PRO A 26 0.25 20.32 1.50
N ALA A 27 -1.00 19.96 1.78
CA ALA A 27 -1.78 20.51 2.89
C ALA A 27 -1.16 20.25 4.25
N VAL A 28 -0.50 19.10 4.37
CA VAL A 28 0.24 18.71 5.55
C VAL A 28 1.56 18.11 5.10
N SER A 29 2.66 18.75 5.50
CA SER A 29 4.01 18.24 5.28
C SER A 29 4.70 18.05 6.61
N VAL A 30 5.10 16.81 6.90
CA VAL A 30 5.85 16.44 8.10
C VAL A 30 7.09 15.67 7.67
N SER A 31 8.20 16.38 7.60
CA SER A 31 9.46 15.91 7.05
C SER A 31 10.63 16.21 7.99
N PHE A 32 11.73 15.47 7.83
CA PHE A 32 13.00 15.72 8.51
C PHE A 32 12.89 15.84 10.05
N ASN A 33 12.17 14.88 10.65
CA ASN A 33 12.02 14.75 12.10
C ASN A 33 12.98 13.68 12.65
N SER A 34 12.88 13.38 13.94
CA SER A 34 13.62 12.27 14.55
C SER A 34 13.42 10.96 13.76
N PRO A 35 14.42 10.08 13.62
CA PRO A 35 14.22 8.71 13.10
C PRO A 35 13.21 7.88 13.92
N GLN A 36 12.93 8.31 15.15
CA GLN A 36 11.92 7.73 16.04
C GLN A 36 10.52 8.36 15.87
N PHE A 37 10.41 9.40 15.05
CA PHE A 37 9.13 10.04 14.73
C PHE A 37 8.17 9.02 14.13
N CYS A 38 6.94 9.02 14.65
CA CYS A 38 5.83 8.29 14.07
C CYS A 38 4.51 8.91 14.50
N LEU A 39 3.50 8.70 13.67
CA LEU A 39 2.12 9.06 13.95
C LEU A 39 1.48 7.97 14.79
N THR A 40 0.67 8.34 15.78
CA THR A 40 -0.27 7.38 16.38
C THR A 40 -1.26 6.90 15.30
N LEU A 41 -1.88 5.74 15.52
CA LEU A 41 -2.87 5.23 14.57
C LEU A 41 -4.07 6.18 14.41
N GLN A 42 -4.46 6.90 15.48
CA GLN A 42 -5.51 7.90 15.43
C GLN A 42 -5.11 9.09 14.53
N GLU A 43 -3.91 9.65 14.77
CA GLU A 43 -3.38 10.73 13.93
C GLU A 43 -3.28 10.29 12.46
N ALA A 44 -2.76 9.08 12.20
CA ALA A 44 -2.66 8.53 10.85
C ALA A 44 -4.03 8.38 10.16
N LYS A 45 -5.05 7.89 10.86
CA LYS A 45 -6.42 7.75 10.31
C LYS A 45 -7.04 9.09 9.93
N ILE A 46 -6.71 10.16 10.65
CA ILE A 46 -7.24 11.50 10.39
C ILE A 46 -6.43 12.18 9.28
N LEU A 47 -5.11 12.22 9.43
CA LEU A 47 -4.21 12.97 8.55
C LEU A 47 -3.99 12.30 7.19
N LEU A 48 -4.14 10.97 7.12
CA LEU A 48 -4.01 10.22 5.88
C LEU A 48 -5.38 9.88 5.28
N ASN A 49 -6.47 10.53 5.71
CA ASN A 49 -7.78 10.35 5.09
C ASN A 49 -7.80 11.03 3.71
N TYR A 50 -7.52 10.26 2.65
CA TYR A 50 -7.38 10.79 1.29
C TYR A 50 -8.63 11.48 0.74
N ARG A 51 -9.82 11.13 1.25
CA ARG A 51 -11.08 11.78 0.85
C ARG A 51 -11.23 13.18 1.43
N LYS A 52 -10.48 13.50 2.50
CA LYS A 52 -10.50 14.80 3.19
C LYS A 52 -9.23 15.61 3.00
N ILE A 53 -8.11 14.93 2.80
CA ILE A 53 -6.77 15.51 2.62
C ILE A 53 -6.15 14.80 1.41
N ASN A 54 -6.23 15.44 0.25
CA ASN A 54 -5.77 14.87 -1.02
C ASN A 54 -4.28 15.13 -1.33
N SER A 55 -3.59 15.96 -0.53
CA SER A 55 -2.19 16.32 -0.74
C SER A 55 -1.43 16.34 0.59
N PHE A 56 -0.53 15.38 0.81
CA PHE A 56 0.27 15.27 2.02
C PHE A 56 1.63 14.65 1.73
N VAL A 57 2.64 15.04 2.52
CA VAL A 57 3.99 14.47 2.46
C VAL A 57 4.41 14.11 3.88
N PHE A 58 4.53 12.81 4.19
CA PHE A 58 4.89 12.33 5.52
C PHE A 58 6.09 11.39 5.45
N PHE A 59 7.29 11.90 5.71
CA PHE A 59 8.46 11.04 5.93
C PHE A 59 8.43 10.48 7.35
N SER A 60 7.68 9.40 7.54
CA SER A 60 7.35 8.87 8.87
C SER A 60 6.97 7.39 8.83
N LYS A 61 6.42 6.89 9.95
CA LYS A 61 5.77 5.59 10.09
C LYS A 61 4.58 5.73 11.03
N VAL A 62 3.74 4.70 11.10
CA VAL A 62 2.75 4.58 12.19
C VAL A 62 3.40 3.90 13.38
N CYS A 63 3.18 4.45 14.57
CA CYS A 63 3.69 3.88 15.81
C CYS A 63 3.02 2.55 16.10
N LYS A 64 3.82 1.56 16.53
CA LYS A 64 3.26 0.33 17.12
C LYS A 64 2.35 0.73 18.29
N PRO A 65 1.10 0.25 18.32
CA PRO A 65 0.20 0.53 19.43
C PRO A 65 0.74 -0.11 20.71
N GLY A 66 0.69 0.63 21.83
CA GLY A 66 1.06 0.09 23.14
C GLY A 66 0.11 -1.00 23.61
N ASN A 67 -1.19 -0.87 23.29
CA ASN A 67 -2.23 -1.83 23.62
C ASN A 67 -2.99 -2.26 22.35
N PRO A 68 -2.53 -3.29 21.63
CA PRO A 68 -3.21 -3.79 20.43
C PRO A 68 -4.55 -4.44 20.79
N THR A 69 -5.63 -4.07 20.11
CA THR A 69 -6.95 -4.69 20.30
C THR A 69 -7.11 -5.93 19.41
N LYS A 70 -8.30 -6.56 19.39
CA LYS A 70 -8.59 -7.62 18.42
C LYS A 70 -8.49 -7.11 16.97
N LYS A 71 -8.90 -5.86 16.72
CA LYS A 71 -8.96 -5.23 15.39
C LYS A 71 -7.68 -4.50 14.96
N ILE A 72 -6.78 -4.17 15.91
CA ILE A 72 -5.51 -3.48 15.64
C ILE A 72 -4.36 -4.41 16.00
N CYS A 73 -3.45 -4.68 15.07
CA CYS A 73 -2.44 -5.71 15.21
C CYS A 73 -1.07 -5.21 14.77
N VAL A 74 -0.01 -5.79 15.36
CA VAL A 74 1.37 -5.61 14.90
C VAL A 74 1.92 -6.85 14.18
N ALA A 75 1.10 -7.90 14.15
CA ALA A 75 1.34 -9.15 13.43
C ALA A 75 -0.01 -9.67 12.90
N PRO A 76 -0.02 -10.37 11.74
CA PRO A 76 -1.26 -10.86 11.14
C PRO A 76 -1.93 -11.92 12.03
N LYS A 77 -3.22 -11.74 12.31
CA LYS A 77 -4.06 -12.66 13.09
C LYS A 77 -5.50 -12.61 12.57
N VAL A 78 -6.26 -13.68 12.77
CA VAL A 78 -7.67 -13.73 12.39
C VAL A 78 -8.46 -12.63 13.10
N GLY A 79 -9.29 -11.89 12.35
CA GLY A 79 -10.08 -10.77 12.86
C GLY A 79 -9.32 -9.44 12.92
N CYS A 80 -8.06 -9.39 12.49
CA CYS A 80 -7.33 -8.15 12.34
C CYS A 80 -7.93 -7.29 11.23
N GLU A 81 -8.23 -6.02 11.51
CA GLU A 81 -8.71 -5.06 10.50
C GLU A 81 -7.63 -4.02 10.14
N ASN A 82 -6.76 -3.67 11.09
CA ASN A 82 -5.71 -2.66 10.95
C ASN A 82 -4.37 -3.28 11.35
N LEU A 83 -3.50 -3.54 10.37
CA LEU A 83 -2.14 -4.00 10.64
C LEU A 83 -1.18 -2.81 10.65
N VAL A 84 -0.46 -2.64 11.76
CA VAL A 84 0.61 -1.65 11.90
C VAL A 84 1.95 -2.35 11.75
N GLY A 85 2.59 -2.17 10.60
CA GLY A 85 3.79 -2.87 10.18
C GLY A 85 3.62 -3.58 8.84
N ASP A 86 4.72 -4.13 8.34
CA ASP A 86 4.76 -4.83 7.06
C ASP A 86 4.05 -6.20 7.15
N LEU A 87 3.16 -6.49 6.20
CA LEU A 87 2.58 -7.82 6.00
C LEU A 87 3.50 -8.64 5.11
N LYS A 88 4.08 -9.72 5.66
CA LYS A 88 4.90 -10.67 4.90
C LYS A 88 4.13 -11.98 4.71
N ILE A 89 3.91 -12.37 3.47
CA ILE A 89 3.27 -13.62 3.07
C ILE A 89 4.31 -14.47 2.33
N GLY A 90 4.61 -15.64 2.89
CA GLY A 90 5.54 -16.62 2.33
C GLY A 90 4.87 -17.99 2.11
N PRO A 91 5.62 -19.04 1.73
CA PRO A 91 5.09 -20.35 1.32
C PRO A 91 4.11 -21.00 2.31
N LYS A 92 4.32 -20.78 3.62
CA LYS A 92 3.52 -21.38 4.71
C LYS A 92 2.55 -20.41 5.38
N PHE A 93 2.22 -19.30 4.72
CA PHE A 93 1.35 -18.28 5.32
C PHE A 93 -0.10 -18.76 5.43
N ASP A 94 -0.72 -18.55 6.58
CA ASP A 94 -2.14 -18.83 6.79
C ASP A 94 -3.01 -17.66 6.30
N PHE A 95 -3.61 -17.82 5.12
CA PHE A 95 -4.44 -16.80 4.47
C PHE A 95 -5.73 -16.46 5.24
N LYS A 96 -6.16 -17.26 6.22
CA LYS A 96 -7.30 -16.89 7.09
C LYS A 96 -7.03 -15.60 7.88
N LYS A 97 -5.75 -15.28 8.10
CA LYS A 97 -5.32 -14.10 8.87
C LYS A 97 -5.49 -12.77 8.12
N VAL A 98 -5.73 -12.78 6.81
CA VAL A 98 -5.83 -11.56 5.98
C VAL A 98 -7.25 -11.26 5.49
N LYS A 99 -8.20 -12.19 5.63
CA LYS A 99 -9.59 -12.01 5.15
C LYS A 99 -10.27 -10.75 5.72
N SER A 100 -10.07 -10.46 7.00
CA SER A 100 -10.67 -9.31 7.68
C SER A 100 -9.87 -8.01 7.52
N LEU A 101 -8.67 -8.08 6.92
CA LEU A 101 -7.74 -6.96 6.89
C LEU A 101 -8.27 -5.88 5.95
N LYS A 102 -8.33 -4.64 6.45
CA LYS A 102 -8.79 -3.46 5.70
C LYS A 102 -7.66 -2.49 5.42
N PHE A 103 -6.75 -2.33 6.37
CA PHE A 103 -5.67 -1.35 6.31
C PHE A 103 -4.33 -1.99 6.67
N ILE A 104 -3.32 -1.71 5.86
CA ILE A 104 -1.91 -2.02 6.14
C ILE A 104 -1.16 -0.69 6.26
N TYR A 105 -0.64 -0.39 7.46
CA TYR A 105 0.25 0.74 7.71
C TYR A 105 1.71 0.24 7.64
N GLY A 106 2.15 -0.06 6.44
CA GLY A 106 3.42 -0.69 6.08
C GLY A 106 3.37 -1.25 4.66
N SER A 107 4.32 -2.12 4.32
CA SER A 107 4.36 -2.81 3.02
C SER A 107 3.52 -4.08 3.01
N LEU A 108 2.89 -4.40 1.88
CA LEU A 108 2.41 -5.74 1.53
C LEU A 108 3.50 -6.47 0.74
N ILE A 109 4.05 -7.54 1.29
CA ILE A 109 5.16 -8.30 0.71
C ILE A 109 4.73 -9.76 0.52
N VAL A 110 4.69 -10.24 -0.71
CA VAL A 110 4.22 -11.59 -1.07
C VAL A 110 5.29 -12.30 -1.89
N LYS A 111 5.96 -13.27 -1.28
CA LYS A 111 7.11 -13.94 -1.91
C LYS A 111 7.00 -15.46 -1.87
N ASP A 112 7.34 -16.09 -2.99
CA ASP A 112 7.50 -17.54 -3.10
C ASP A 112 6.30 -18.34 -2.57
N THR A 113 5.08 -17.85 -2.84
CA THR A 113 3.83 -18.47 -2.39
C THR A 113 3.18 -19.30 -3.49
N ASN A 114 2.26 -20.19 -3.09
CA ASN A 114 1.37 -20.92 -3.99
C ASN A 114 0.08 -20.14 -4.32
N LEU A 115 0.03 -18.84 -4.00
CA LEU A 115 -1.13 -17.99 -4.26
C LEU A 115 -1.39 -17.87 -5.76
N THR A 116 -2.65 -18.01 -6.18
CA THR A 116 -3.05 -17.87 -7.58
C THR A 116 -3.56 -16.48 -7.93
N ASP A 117 -4.17 -15.80 -6.96
CA ASP A 117 -4.74 -14.47 -7.12
C ASP A 117 -4.87 -13.76 -5.76
N PHE A 118 -5.26 -12.48 -5.77
CA PHE A 118 -5.44 -11.70 -4.54
C PHE A 118 -6.84 -11.78 -3.90
N LYS A 119 -7.69 -12.77 -4.25
CA LYS A 119 -9.03 -12.89 -3.65
C LYS A 119 -9.00 -13.16 -2.15
N VAL A 120 -7.87 -13.63 -1.60
CA VAL A 120 -7.65 -13.77 -0.15
C VAL A 120 -7.79 -12.45 0.61
N PHE A 121 -7.60 -11.31 -0.07
CA PHE A 121 -7.76 -9.96 0.47
C PHE A 121 -9.19 -9.43 0.27
N GLU A 122 -10.16 -10.11 0.89
CA GLU A 122 -11.59 -9.84 0.70
C GLU A 122 -12.03 -8.42 1.11
N ASN A 123 -11.28 -7.76 1.99
CA ASN A 123 -11.64 -6.47 2.59
C ASN A 123 -10.53 -5.42 2.53
N LEU A 124 -9.41 -5.69 1.85
CA LEU A 124 -8.28 -4.76 1.82
C LEU A 124 -8.66 -3.50 1.04
N LEU A 125 -8.68 -2.37 1.73
CA LEU A 125 -9.02 -1.06 1.18
C LEU A 125 -7.76 -0.26 0.89
N GLU A 126 -6.78 -0.29 1.78
CA GLU A 126 -5.62 0.59 1.69
C GLU A 126 -4.31 -0.03 2.16
N VAL A 127 -3.24 0.33 1.45
CA VAL A 127 -1.84 0.09 1.84
C VAL A 127 -1.15 1.44 1.96
N VAL A 128 -0.49 1.69 3.09
CA VAL A 128 0.11 2.98 3.40
C VAL A 128 1.56 2.77 3.83
N GLN A 129 2.48 3.04 2.91
CA GLN A 129 3.92 3.00 3.14
C GLN A 129 4.52 4.42 3.08
N MET A 130 4.85 4.96 4.26
CA MET A 130 5.41 6.32 4.41
C MET A 130 6.95 6.35 4.40
N ASN A 131 7.60 5.20 4.22
CA ASN A 131 9.05 5.13 4.09
C ASN A 131 9.43 5.13 2.60
N SER A 132 10.07 6.19 2.15
CA SER A 132 10.51 6.39 0.76
C SER A 132 11.55 5.39 0.26
N THR A 133 12.11 4.53 1.12
CA THR A 133 13.06 3.46 0.75
C THR A 133 12.38 2.10 0.56
N LYS A 134 11.06 2.01 0.77
CA LYS A 134 10.31 0.76 0.70
C LYS A 134 9.18 0.84 -0.32
N LEU A 135 8.98 -0.27 -1.03
CA LEU A 135 7.79 -0.49 -1.87
C LEU A 135 6.55 -0.62 -0.98
N ALA A 136 5.42 -0.08 -1.39
CA ALA A 136 4.14 -0.31 -0.72
C ALA A 136 3.62 -1.73 -0.99
N ILE A 137 3.74 -2.20 -2.23
CA ILE A 137 3.35 -3.57 -2.62
C ILE A 137 4.53 -4.23 -3.35
N ASP A 138 4.99 -5.37 -2.85
CA ASP A 138 6.13 -6.13 -3.38
C ASP A 138 5.75 -7.60 -3.56
N VAL A 139 5.57 -8.05 -4.80
CA VAL A 139 5.03 -9.37 -5.13
C VAL A 139 6.03 -10.09 -6.02
N GLN A 140 6.74 -11.08 -5.50
CA GLN A 140 7.83 -11.72 -6.25
C GLN A 140 7.86 -13.24 -6.17
N GLY A 141 8.26 -13.89 -7.26
CA GLY A 141 8.56 -15.33 -7.27
C GLY A 141 7.34 -16.26 -7.16
N ASN A 142 6.11 -15.74 -7.18
CA ASN A 142 4.89 -16.53 -7.01
C ASN A 142 4.52 -17.20 -8.34
N LYS A 143 4.97 -18.45 -8.55
CA LYS A 143 4.84 -19.13 -9.85
C LYS A 143 3.41 -19.48 -10.26
N ASN A 144 2.49 -19.58 -9.31
CA ASN A 144 1.08 -19.85 -9.60
C ASN A 144 0.23 -18.58 -9.70
N PHE A 145 0.81 -17.40 -9.45
CA PHE A 145 0.08 -16.15 -9.30
C PHE A 145 -0.24 -15.52 -10.65
N GLN A 146 -1.50 -15.64 -11.08
CA GLN A 146 -1.96 -15.36 -12.45
C GLN A 146 -2.82 -14.11 -12.59
N ASN A 147 -3.32 -13.56 -11.48
CA ASN A 147 -4.21 -12.39 -11.49
C ASN A 147 -3.87 -11.44 -10.32
N ALA A 148 -3.56 -10.20 -10.66
CA ALA A 148 -3.14 -9.18 -9.69
C ALA A 148 -4.28 -8.30 -9.14
N THR A 149 -5.54 -8.54 -9.51
CA THR A 149 -6.68 -7.72 -9.08
C THR A 149 -6.91 -7.82 -7.57
N ILE A 150 -6.95 -6.66 -6.89
CA ILE A 150 -7.39 -6.52 -5.49
C ILE A 150 -8.74 -5.78 -5.49
N SER A 151 -9.84 -6.53 -5.39
CA SER A 151 -11.19 -6.03 -5.75
C SER A 151 -11.68 -4.80 -4.99
N LYS A 152 -11.25 -4.61 -3.73
CA LYS A 152 -11.70 -3.48 -2.89
C LYS A 152 -10.60 -2.44 -2.66
N LEU A 153 -9.46 -2.55 -3.32
CA LEU A 153 -8.36 -1.61 -3.14
C LEU A 153 -8.78 -0.22 -3.63
N GLN A 154 -8.78 0.74 -2.72
CA GLN A 154 -9.13 2.13 -3.00
C GLN A 154 -7.89 3.01 -3.06
N ARG A 155 -6.84 2.67 -2.29
CA ARG A 155 -5.64 3.49 -2.20
C ARG A 155 -4.36 2.71 -1.91
N VAL A 156 -3.27 3.13 -2.53
CA VAL A 156 -1.91 2.78 -2.15
C VAL A 156 -1.11 4.07 -1.94
N TYR A 157 -0.75 4.40 -0.70
CA TYR A 157 0.14 5.52 -0.44
C TYR A 157 1.60 5.04 -0.38
N THR A 158 2.48 5.74 -1.08
CA THR A 158 3.92 5.47 -1.17
C THR A 158 4.68 6.75 -1.46
N ASP A 159 5.80 6.95 -0.76
CA ASP A 159 6.79 8.00 -1.09
C ASP A 159 7.97 7.44 -1.94
N HIS A 160 7.93 6.16 -2.31
CA HIS A 160 8.91 5.52 -3.18
C HIS A 160 8.51 5.65 -4.65
N MET A 161 9.47 5.93 -5.55
CA MET A 161 9.22 6.15 -6.99
C MET A 161 8.55 4.95 -7.67
N ILE A 162 9.01 3.73 -7.36
CA ILE A 162 8.33 2.49 -7.74
C ILE A 162 7.49 2.07 -6.54
N GLY A 163 6.24 2.50 -6.44
CA GLY A 163 5.38 2.19 -5.30
C GLY A 163 5.00 0.70 -5.21
N VAL A 164 4.85 0.07 -6.37
CA VAL A 164 4.32 -1.28 -6.55
C VAL A 164 5.20 -2.05 -7.54
N LEU A 165 5.62 -3.25 -7.16
CA LEU A 165 6.45 -4.13 -7.97
C LEU A 165 5.89 -5.55 -8.01
N PHE A 166 5.71 -6.07 -9.22
CA PHE A 166 5.51 -7.48 -9.49
C PHE A 166 6.72 -8.00 -10.26
N LYS A 167 7.40 -9.03 -9.76
CA LYS A 167 8.63 -9.56 -10.41
C LYS A 167 8.75 -11.08 -10.33
N ASN A 168 9.13 -11.74 -11.41
CA ASN A 168 9.38 -13.19 -11.49
C ASN A 168 8.18 -14.06 -11.06
N ASN A 169 6.95 -13.56 -11.19
CA ASN A 169 5.70 -14.30 -10.94
C ASN A 169 5.28 -15.11 -12.18
N HIS A 170 4.04 -15.62 -12.24
CA HIS A 170 3.58 -16.35 -13.42
C HIS A 170 3.57 -15.46 -14.68
N ASN A 171 4.03 -16.02 -15.80
CA ASN A 171 4.19 -15.32 -17.08
C ASN A 171 2.87 -14.78 -17.67
N SER A 172 1.71 -15.23 -17.20
CA SER A 172 0.42 -14.65 -17.62
C SER A 172 0.23 -13.21 -17.19
N LEU A 173 0.89 -12.77 -16.09
CA LEU A 173 0.73 -11.42 -15.56
C LEU A 173 1.18 -10.34 -16.52
N LYS A 174 2.12 -10.62 -17.44
CA LYS A 174 2.53 -9.65 -18.47
C LYS A 174 1.38 -9.21 -19.37
N PHE A 175 0.29 -9.97 -19.40
CA PHE A 175 -0.93 -9.66 -20.15
C PHE A 175 -2.08 -9.17 -19.24
N ASP A 176 -1.84 -8.97 -17.95
CA ASP A 176 -2.82 -8.48 -16.97
C ASP A 176 -2.74 -6.95 -16.81
N PHE A 177 -2.75 -6.24 -17.94
CA PHE A 177 -2.61 -4.78 -17.97
C PHE A 177 -3.78 -4.08 -17.23
N LYS A 178 -4.96 -4.70 -17.20
CA LYS A 178 -6.13 -4.17 -16.46
C LYS A 178 -5.86 -4.11 -14.95
N SER A 179 -5.28 -5.16 -14.37
CA SER A 179 -4.89 -5.14 -12.95
C SER A 179 -3.78 -4.11 -12.71
N CYS A 180 -2.81 -4.00 -13.62
CA CYS A 180 -1.76 -2.97 -13.54
C CYS A 180 -2.36 -1.56 -13.48
N ILE A 181 -3.24 -1.20 -14.43
CA ILE A 181 -3.92 0.10 -14.47
C ILE A 181 -4.75 0.32 -13.21
N SER A 182 -5.52 -0.68 -12.77
CA SER A 182 -6.34 -0.57 -11.55
C SER A 182 -5.50 -0.28 -10.31
N ILE A 183 -4.37 -0.96 -10.14
CA ILE A 183 -3.47 -0.73 -9.00
C ILE A 183 -2.81 0.64 -9.11
N ARG A 184 -2.31 1.01 -10.30
CA ARG A 184 -1.70 2.33 -10.53
C ARG A 184 -2.67 3.46 -10.18
N ASN A 185 -3.93 3.36 -10.61
CA ASN A 185 -4.96 4.34 -10.29
C ASN A 185 -5.23 4.41 -8.78
N ALA A 186 -5.09 3.30 -8.05
CA ALA A 186 -5.16 3.32 -6.59
C ALA A 186 -3.94 4.02 -5.95
N VAL A 187 -2.78 4.06 -6.60
CA VAL A 187 -1.61 4.81 -6.07
C VAL A 187 -1.86 6.32 -6.07
N ASN A 188 -2.62 6.83 -7.05
CA ASN A 188 -3.11 8.21 -7.15
C ASN A 188 -2.08 9.30 -6.76
N GLY A 189 -1.22 9.64 -7.72
CA GLY A 189 -0.33 10.80 -7.68
C GLY A 189 -0.23 11.45 -9.06
N PRO A 190 -0.09 12.79 -9.16
CA PRO A 190 -0.15 13.52 -10.43
C PRO A 190 0.96 13.16 -11.45
N ASP A 191 2.05 12.51 -11.02
CA ASP A 191 3.25 12.23 -11.85
C ASP A 191 3.57 10.72 -12.03
N ASN A 192 2.59 9.83 -11.76
CA ASN A 192 2.85 8.42 -11.37
C ASN A 192 3.04 7.36 -12.48
N GLN A 193 3.61 7.71 -13.64
CA GLN A 193 3.84 6.73 -14.73
C GLN A 193 4.69 5.52 -14.29
N PHE A 194 5.60 5.69 -13.32
CA PHE A 194 6.52 4.63 -12.85
C PHE A 194 6.14 3.98 -11.51
N SER A 195 4.96 4.31 -10.98
CA SER A 195 4.56 3.85 -9.64
C SER A 195 4.25 2.35 -9.58
N THR A 196 3.93 1.70 -10.71
CA THR A 196 3.55 0.30 -10.78
C THR A 196 4.28 -0.38 -11.93
N SER A 197 5.03 -1.46 -11.64
CA SER A 197 5.78 -2.21 -12.64
C SER A 197 5.57 -3.72 -12.52
N PHE A 198 5.46 -4.39 -13.68
CA PHE A 198 5.37 -5.84 -13.82
C PHE A 198 6.53 -6.34 -14.66
N ASP A 199 7.49 -7.05 -14.05
CA ASP A 199 8.71 -7.54 -14.71
C ASP A 199 9.46 -6.45 -15.51
N GLY A 200 9.47 -5.22 -14.98
CA GLY A 200 10.09 -4.06 -15.62
C GLY A 200 9.21 -3.35 -16.66
N LEU A 201 8.04 -3.88 -16.98
CA LEU A 201 7.08 -3.25 -17.90
C LEU A 201 6.21 -2.23 -17.17
N SER A 202 5.90 -1.13 -17.86
CA SER A 202 4.82 -0.21 -17.48
C SER A 202 3.45 -0.79 -17.84
N CYS A 203 2.37 -0.25 -17.30
CA CYS A 203 1.02 -0.69 -17.66
C CYS A 203 0.72 -0.44 -19.16
N GLU A 204 1.22 0.66 -19.72
CA GLU A 204 1.10 1.01 -21.15
C GLU A 204 1.84 0.01 -22.04
N ASP A 205 3.04 -0.43 -21.63
CA ASP A 205 3.78 -1.43 -22.39
C ASP A 205 3.05 -2.77 -22.38
N MET A 206 2.49 -3.16 -21.23
CA MET A 206 1.66 -4.37 -21.10
C MET A 206 0.40 -4.30 -21.97
N GLU A 207 -0.26 -3.15 -22.09
CA GLU A 207 -1.44 -2.98 -22.94
C GLU A 207 -1.11 -3.20 -24.42
N LYS A 208 0.09 -2.80 -24.86
CA LYS A 208 0.57 -3.01 -26.23
C LYS A 208 0.97 -4.46 -26.51
N LEU A 209 1.25 -5.27 -25.48
CA LEU A 209 1.53 -6.68 -25.64
C LEU A 209 0.27 -7.42 -26.09
N LYS A 210 0.22 -7.77 -27.37
CA LYS A 210 -0.80 -8.70 -27.86
C LYS A 210 -0.63 -10.02 -27.11
N LYS A 211 -1.70 -10.51 -26.47
CA LYS A 211 -1.77 -11.94 -26.13
C LYS A 211 -1.53 -12.69 -27.45
N PRO A 212 -0.54 -13.60 -27.54
CA PRO A 212 -0.47 -14.47 -28.70
C PRO A 212 -1.85 -15.12 -28.80
N ASN A 213 -2.52 -14.91 -29.93
CA ASN A 213 -3.75 -15.62 -30.25
C ASN A 213 -3.46 -17.09 -29.98
N GLY A 214 -4.23 -17.72 -29.09
CA GLY A 214 -4.16 -19.17 -28.91
C GLY A 214 -4.30 -19.78 -30.30
N GLY A 215 -3.19 -20.30 -30.81
CA GLY A 215 -3.15 -20.93 -32.11
C GLY A 215 -3.93 -22.23 -32.00
N LYS A 216 -5.09 -22.24 -32.65
CA LYS A 216 -5.96 -23.38 -33.01
C LYS A 216 -6.36 -24.32 -31.87
#